data_AF-A0A3D2IZA2-F1
#
_entry.id   AF-A0A3D2IZA2-F1
#
_cell.length_a   1.000
_cell.length_b   1.000
_cell.length_c   1.000
_cell.angle_alpha   90.00
_cell.angle_beta   90.00
_cell.angle_gamma   90.00
#
_symmetry.space_group_name_H-M   'P 1'
#
loop_
_entity.id
_entity.type
_entity.pdbx_description
1 polymer ?
#
loop_
_entity_poly.entity_id
_entity_poly.type
_entity_poly.pdbx_seq_one_letter_code
_entity_poly.pdbx_strand_id
1 'polypeptide(L)'
;MDKLTLKIEYTDFLNNDLENYLKDLNGVKIIKINNDKNEIYVEYDSNIISLRLLKREILLYLDLVKIPSIVAFNKNFKNGIRKDCILIKDLCCEYCLNGMVEELLEIDGIESAYTDFDYNNKFNVNIFITYNDEIIGKEKINELKEQFNSY
;
A
#
# COMPACT_ATOMS: atom_id res chain seq x y z
N MET A 1 -2.90 14.06 12.35
CA MET A 1 -2.68 12.65 12.67
C MET A 1 -3.17 11.86 11.50
N ASP A 2 -2.23 11.13 10.91
CA ASP A 2 -2.44 10.39 9.70
C ASP A 2 -2.59 8.91 10.04
N LYS A 3 -3.18 8.17 9.11
CA LYS A 3 -3.53 6.78 9.29
C LYS A 3 -2.97 5.98 8.13
N LEU A 4 -2.65 4.74 8.40
CA LEU A 4 -2.22 3.80 7.38
C LEU A 4 -2.71 2.41 7.76
N THR A 5 -3.45 1.78 6.86
CA THR A 5 -3.63 0.33 6.88
C THR A 5 -2.79 -0.25 5.75
N LEU A 6 -1.95 -1.22 6.05
CA LEU A 6 -1.24 -2.04 5.05
C LEU A 6 -1.75 -3.47 5.15
N LYS A 7 -1.96 -4.12 4.02
CA LYS A 7 -2.10 -5.57 3.93
C LYS A 7 -0.82 -6.14 3.33
N ILE A 8 -0.17 -7.04 4.05
CA ILE A 8 1.14 -7.57 3.69
C ILE A 8 1.03 -9.09 3.44
N GLU A 9 1.65 -9.54 2.36
CA GLU A 9 1.85 -10.95 2.04
C GLU A 9 3.08 -11.49 2.81
N TYR A 10 3.10 -12.80 3.13
CA TYR A 10 4.15 -13.46 3.96
C TYR A 10 4.06 -13.11 5.46
N THR A 11 3.27 -13.91 6.17
CA THR A 11 2.50 -13.47 7.35
C THR A 11 2.99 -14.06 8.67
N ASP A 12 3.91 -15.02 8.61
CA ASP A 12 4.42 -15.74 9.78
C ASP A 12 5.14 -14.82 10.80
N PHE A 13 5.37 -13.56 10.41
CA PHE A 13 6.09 -12.54 11.17
C PHE A 13 5.20 -11.43 11.73
N LEU A 14 3.89 -11.44 11.44
CA LEU A 14 2.95 -10.50 12.06
C LEU A 14 2.64 -10.94 13.49
N ASN A 15 3.43 -10.46 14.44
CA ASN A 15 3.37 -10.88 15.83
C ASN A 15 3.41 -9.68 16.79
N ASN A 16 3.29 -9.97 18.09
CA ASN A 16 3.33 -8.93 19.13
C ASN A 16 4.68 -8.20 19.20
N ASP A 17 5.76 -8.80 18.71
CA ASP A 17 7.09 -8.17 18.74
C ASP A 17 7.18 -7.05 17.68
N LEU A 18 6.57 -7.22 16.51
CA LEU A 18 6.39 -6.14 15.53
C LEU A 18 5.55 -5.00 16.14
N GLU A 19 4.47 -5.35 16.86
CA GLU A 19 3.62 -4.34 17.49
C GLU A 19 4.41 -3.51 18.51
N ASN A 20 5.21 -4.15 19.35
CA ASN A 20 6.06 -3.48 20.33
C ASN A 20 7.14 -2.62 19.65
N TYR A 21 7.81 -3.16 18.63
CA TYR A 21 8.80 -2.42 17.85
C TYR A 21 8.23 -1.11 17.28
N LEU A 22 7.06 -1.18 16.65
CA LEU A 22 6.42 -0.02 16.04
C LEU A 22 5.88 0.99 17.07
N LYS A 23 5.45 0.55 18.26
CA LYS A 23 5.05 1.47 19.36
C LYS A 23 6.20 2.35 19.84
N ASP A 24 7.41 1.81 19.82
CA ASP A 24 8.61 2.52 20.30
C ASP A 24 9.14 3.53 19.27
N LEU A 25 8.66 3.48 18.02
CA LEU A 25 9.03 4.46 16.99
C LEU A 25 8.46 5.84 17.31
N ASN A 26 9.34 6.83 17.36
CA ASN A 26 8.93 8.22 17.57
C ASN A 26 7.98 8.68 16.45
N GLY A 27 6.83 9.20 16.83
CA GLY A 27 5.77 9.63 15.91
C GLY A 27 4.64 8.62 15.71
N VAL A 28 4.84 7.34 16.07
CA VAL A 28 3.75 6.36 16.11
C VAL A 28 2.92 6.55 17.39
N LYS A 29 1.59 6.50 17.27
CA LYS A 29 0.65 6.68 18.38
C LYS A 29 -0.17 5.44 18.68
N ILE A 30 -0.66 4.80 17.62
CA ILE A 30 -1.48 3.60 17.72
C ILE A 30 -0.98 2.61 16.68
N ILE A 31 -0.89 1.35 17.08
CA ILE A 31 -0.65 0.21 16.21
C ILE A 31 -1.70 -0.85 16.53
N LYS A 32 -2.20 -1.52 15.50
CA LYS A 32 -3.06 -2.71 15.63
C LYS A 32 -2.68 -3.70 14.54
N ILE A 33 -2.45 -4.95 14.92
CA ILE A 33 -2.19 -6.03 13.98
C ILE A 33 -3.42 -6.93 13.92
N ASN A 34 -3.85 -7.26 12.71
CA ASN A 34 -4.91 -8.22 12.45
C ASN A 34 -4.34 -9.40 11.65
N ASN A 35 -4.00 -10.47 12.36
CA ASN A 35 -3.39 -11.66 11.77
C ASN A 35 -4.34 -12.42 10.85
N ASP A 36 -5.65 -12.39 11.10
CA ASP A 36 -6.62 -13.09 10.23
C ASP A 36 -6.70 -12.46 8.84
N LYS A 37 -6.40 -11.15 8.74
CA LYS A 37 -6.42 -10.39 7.49
C LYS A 37 -5.05 -10.02 6.97
N ASN A 38 -4.00 -10.30 7.73
CA ASN A 38 -2.63 -9.85 7.49
C ASN A 38 -2.51 -8.34 7.34
N GLU A 39 -3.20 -7.61 8.22
CA GLU A 39 -3.28 -6.16 8.19
C GLU A 39 -2.52 -5.52 9.35
N ILE A 40 -1.77 -4.45 9.05
CA ILE A 40 -1.14 -3.56 10.01
C ILE A 40 -1.85 -2.22 9.91
N TYR A 41 -2.43 -1.75 11.02
CA TYR A 41 -3.02 -0.43 11.14
C TYR A 41 -2.16 0.46 12.03
N VAL A 42 -1.77 1.63 11.53
CA VAL A 42 -0.97 2.62 12.23
C VAL A 42 -1.68 3.97 12.25
N GLU A 43 -1.71 4.63 13.40
CA GLU A 43 -1.91 6.08 13.48
C GLU A 43 -0.60 6.76 13.87
N TYR A 44 -0.19 7.76 13.10
CA TYR A 44 1.11 8.40 13.23
C TYR A 44 1.05 9.92 12.99
N ASP A 45 2.09 10.62 13.42
CA ASP A 45 2.32 12.02 13.13
C ASP A 45 3.32 12.17 11.98
N SER A 46 2.83 12.57 10.81
CA SER A 46 3.64 12.73 9.60
C SER A 46 4.68 13.84 9.67
N ASN A 47 4.56 14.76 10.65
CA ASN A 47 5.60 15.76 10.92
C ASN A 47 6.82 15.16 11.65
N ILE A 48 6.65 13.99 12.29
CA ILE A 48 7.69 13.30 13.04
C ILE A 48 8.25 12.12 12.25
N ILE A 49 7.37 11.30 11.67
CA ILE A 49 7.75 10.15 10.84
C ILE A 49 6.99 10.17 9.51
N SER A 50 7.71 10.31 8.41
CA SER A 50 7.09 10.27 7.08
C SER A 50 6.53 8.88 6.75
N LEU A 51 5.50 8.83 5.90
CA LEU A 51 4.96 7.57 5.38
C LEU A 51 6.04 6.65 4.80
N ARG A 52 6.98 7.21 4.04
CA ARG A 52 8.08 6.46 3.43
C ARG A 52 8.99 5.80 4.47
N LEU A 53 9.31 6.53 5.54
CA LEU A 53 10.10 5.98 6.65
C LEU A 53 9.30 4.92 7.42
N LEU A 54 8.05 5.18 7.76
CA LEU A 54 7.18 4.22 8.44
C LEU A 54 7.05 2.91 7.64
N LYS A 55 6.80 2.99 6.32
CA LYS A 55 6.78 1.84 5.41
C LYS A 55 8.11 1.07 5.51
N ARG A 56 9.23 1.78 5.42
CA ARG A 56 10.56 1.18 5.47
C ARG A 56 10.84 0.47 6.79
N GLU A 57 10.46 1.05 7.92
CA GLU A 57 10.62 0.44 9.25
C GLU A 57 9.83 -0.87 9.37
N ILE A 58 8.58 -0.87 8.89
CA ILE A 58 7.74 -2.08 8.87
C ILE A 58 8.38 -3.17 8.00
N LEU A 59 8.77 -2.84 6.76
CA LEU A 59 9.36 -3.81 5.84
C LEU A 59 10.75 -4.29 6.31
N LEU A 60 11.52 -3.46 7.00
CA LEU A 60 12.83 -3.82 7.56
C LEU A 60 12.69 -4.81 8.70
N TYR A 61 11.73 -4.59 9.59
CA TYR A 61 11.45 -5.54 10.67
C TYR A 61 11.04 -6.92 10.12
N LEU A 62 10.24 -6.93 9.06
CA LEU A 62 9.74 -8.15 8.43
C LEU A 62 10.74 -8.84 7.49
N ASP A 63 11.93 -8.27 7.27
CA ASP A 63 12.91 -8.70 6.26
C ASP A 63 12.35 -8.72 4.81
N LEU A 64 11.45 -7.78 4.50
CA LEU A 64 10.75 -7.67 3.21
C LEU A 64 11.19 -6.46 2.37
N VAL A 65 12.23 -5.72 2.79
CA VAL A 65 12.67 -4.46 2.12
C VAL A 65 12.93 -4.63 0.61
N LYS A 66 13.35 -5.82 0.18
CA LYS A 66 13.68 -6.12 -1.23
C LYS A 66 12.60 -6.95 -1.93
N ILE A 67 11.51 -7.26 -1.25
CA ILE A 67 10.47 -8.18 -1.72
C ILE A 67 9.15 -7.41 -1.74
N PRO A 68 8.59 -7.13 -2.93
CA PRO A 68 7.28 -6.53 -3.05
C PRO A 68 6.24 -7.40 -2.35
N SER A 69 5.67 -6.88 -1.27
CA SER A 69 4.87 -7.65 -0.32
C SER A 69 3.60 -6.90 0.13
N ILE A 70 3.47 -5.61 -0.17
CA ILE A 70 2.25 -4.87 0.13
C ILE A 70 1.23 -5.15 -0.98
N VAL A 71 0.14 -5.84 -0.62
CA VAL A 71 -0.91 -6.23 -1.58
C VAL A 71 -2.11 -5.28 -1.56
N ALA A 72 -2.27 -4.50 -0.49
CA ALA A 72 -3.24 -3.42 -0.42
C ALA A 72 -2.83 -2.38 0.63
N PHE A 73 -3.32 -1.16 0.48
CA PHE A 73 -3.17 -0.12 1.49
C PHE A 73 -4.33 0.86 1.54
N ASN A 74 -4.46 1.58 2.65
CA ASN A 74 -5.39 2.69 2.80
C ASN A 74 -4.84 3.76 3.76
N LYS A 75 -4.66 5.00 3.26
CA LYS A 75 -4.18 6.17 4.02
C LYS A 75 -5.31 6.92 4.76
N ASN A 76 -6.57 6.54 4.53
CA ASN A 76 -7.80 7.08 5.13
C ASN A 76 -7.86 8.62 5.07
N PHE A 77 -7.72 9.17 3.86
CA PHE A 77 -7.95 10.60 3.64
C PHE A 77 -9.44 10.92 3.78
N LYS A 78 -9.75 12.19 4.09
CA LYS A 78 -11.13 12.59 4.41
C LYS A 78 -11.88 13.24 3.24
N ASN A 79 -11.17 13.79 2.24
CA ASN A 79 -11.72 14.75 1.28
C ASN A 79 -11.27 14.46 -0.17
N GLY A 80 -12.06 14.94 -1.15
CA GLY A 80 -11.67 15.00 -2.57
C GLY A 80 -11.67 13.66 -3.32
N ILE A 81 -12.42 12.68 -2.83
CA ILE A 81 -12.18 11.29 -3.18
C ILE A 81 -12.85 10.86 -4.51
N ARG A 82 -12.02 10.49 -5.50
CA ARG A 82 -12.40 9.77 -6.71
C ARG A 82 -12.00 8.31 -6.63
N LYS A 83 -12.72 7.46 -7.37
CA LYS A 83 -12.38 6.05 -7.58
C LYS A 83 -12.07 5.83 -9.05
N ASP A 84 -11.07 5.01 -9.32
CA ASP A 84 -10.75 4.55 -10.68
C ASP A 84 -10.16 3.14 -10.59
N CYS A 85 -9.99 2.51 -11.74
CA CYS A 85 -9.41 1.19 -11.87
C CYS A 85 -8.29 1.22 -12.90
N ILE A 86 -7.14 0.64 -12.53
CA ILE A 86 -6.05 0.37 -13.45
C ILE A 86 -6.14 -1.11 -13.84
N LEU A 87 -6.48 -1.37 -15.12
CA LEU A 87 -6.53 -2.72 -15.67
C LEU A 87 -5.13 -3.13 -16.14
N ILE A 88 -4.59 -4.20 -15.56
CA ILE A 88 -3.36 -4.85 -15.98
C ILE A 88 -3.72 -5.99 -16.94
N LYS A 89 -3.44 -5.81 -18.22
CA LYS A 89 -3.90 -6.74 -19.28
C LYS A 89 -3.25 -8.10 -19.19
N ASP A 90 -1.94 -8.11 -18.97
CA ASP A 90 -1.10 -9.31 -18.89
C ASP A 90 -0.13 -9.10 -17.73
N LEU A 91 -0.28 -9.84 -16.64
CA LEU A 91 0.58 -9.74 -15.47
C LEU A 91 1.70 -10.77 -15.53
N CYS A 92 2.96 -10.32 -15.53
CA CYS A 92 4.13 -11.22 -15.51
C CYS A 92 4.12 -12.16 -14.28
N CYS A 93 4.04 -11.59 -13.09
CA CYS A 93 3.96 -12.32 -11.82
C CYS A 93 3.35 -11.47 -10.71
N GLU A 94 3.04 -12.11 -9.59
CA GLU A 94 2.53 -11.45 -8.38
C GLU A 94 3.48 -10.36 -7.85
N TYR A 95 4.79 -10.59 -7.83
CA TYR A 95 5.74 -9.57 -7.37
C TYR A 95 5.69 -8.29 -8.21
N CYS A 96 5.38 -8.39 -9.51
CA CYS A 96 5.17 -7.21 -10.35
C CYS A 96 3.93 -6.43 -9.91
N LEU A 97 2.85 -7.14 -9.58
CA LEU A 97 1.61 -6.52 -9.10
C LEU A 97 1.82 -5.84 -7.75
N ASN A 98 2.45 -6.54 -6.81
CA ASN A 98 2.76 -5.99 -5.48
C ASN A 98 3.68 -4.76 -5.61
N GLY A 99 4.63 -4.79 -6.56
CA GLY A 99 5.48 -3.64 -6.88
C GLY A 99 4.67 -2.42 -7.37
N MET A 100 3.68 -2.62 -8.23
CA MET A 100 2.77 -1.56 -8.69
C MET A 100 1.94 -0.99 -7.52
N VAL A 101 1.44 -1.85 -6.62
CA VAL A 101 0.71 -1.42 -5.42
C VAL A 101 1.61 -0.61 -4.48
N GLU A 102 2.86 -1.03 -4.30
CA GLU A 102 3.85 -0.30 -3.50
C GLU A 102 4.24 1.05 -4.10
N GLU A 103 4.34 1.14 -5.43
CA GLU A 103 4.58 2.41 -6.13
C GLU A 103 3.41 3.38 -5.89
N LEU A 104 2.17 2.90 -6.04
CA LEU A 104 0.96 3.69 -5.76
C LEU A 104 0.91 4.21 -4.31
N LEU A 105 1.43 3.45 -3.34
CA LEU A 105 1.51 3.88 -1.94
C LEU A 105 2.39 5.12 -1.77
N GLU A 106 3.44 5.29 -2.58
CA GLU A 106 4.37 6.42 -2.48
C GLU A 106 3.88 7.69 -3.19
N ILE A 107 2.87 7.58 -4.05
CA ILE A 107 2.34 8.71 -4.81
C ILE A 107 1.44 9.57 -3.91
N ASP A 108 1.73 10.87 -3.87
CA ASP A 108 0.90 11.84 -3.17
C ASP A 108 -0.46 11.99 -3.87
N GLY A 109 -1.52 12.12 -3.09
CA GLY A 109 -2.89 12.11 -3.60
C GLY A 109 -3.50 10.73 -3.86
N ILE A 110 -2.73 9.63 -3.96
CA ILE A 110 -3.31 8.28 -3.93
C ILE A 110 -3.62 7.90 -2.48
N GLU A 111 -4.88 7.61 -2.19
CA GLU A 111 -5.37 7.27 -0.85
C GLU A 111 -5.28 5.77 -0.56
N SER A 112 -5.80 4.95 -1.47
CA SER A 112 -5.85 3.50 -1.29
C SER A 112 -5.69 2.77 -2.60
N ALA A 113 -5.15 1.55 -2.52
CA ALA A 113 -5.13 0.61 -3.62
C ALA A 113 -5.36 -0.81 -3.09
N TYR A 114 -6.09 -1.63 -3.86
CA TYR A 114 -6.23 -3.07 -3.65
C TYR A 114 -6.51 -3.76 -4.99
N THR A 115 -6.34 -5.08 -5.04
CA THR A 115 -6.46 -5.84 -6.30
C THR A 115 -7.52 -6.94 -6.19
N ASP A 116 -8.03 -7.40 -7.34
CA ASP A 116 -8.83 -8.63 -7.46
C ASP A 116 -7.99 -9.84 -7.92
N PHE A 117 -6.67 -9.77 -7.75
CA PHE A 117 -5.76 -10.80 -8.23
C PHE A 117 -6.11 -12.17 -7.64
N ASP A 118 -6.21 -13.15 -8.53
CA ASP A 118 -6.37 -14.57 -8.23
C ASP A 118 -5.14 -15.28 -8.82
N TYR A 119 -4.46 -16.10 -8.02
CA TYR A 119 -3.28 -16.88 -8.44
C TYR A 119 -3.54 -17.74 -9.69
N ASN A 120 -4.81 -18.04 -9.99
CA ASN A 120 -5.20 -18.80 -11.18
C ASN A 120 -5.40 -17.94 -12.44
N ASN A 121 -5.49 -16.61 -12.33
CA ASN A 121 -5.73 -15.72 -13.44
C ASN A 121 -4.80 -14.50 -13.42
N LYS A 122 -3.86 -14.48 -14.36
CA LYS A 122 -2.90 -13.39 -14.56
C LYS A 122 -3.34 -12.35 -15.60
N PHE A 123 -4.49 -12.54 -16.22
CA PHE A 123 -4.98 -11.64 -17.26
C PHE A 123 -6.10 -10.75 -16.76
N ASN A 124 -6.09 -9.50 -17.21
CA ASN A 124 -7.11 -8.51 -16.89
C ASN A 124 -7.31 -8.32 -15.37
N VAL A 125 -6.20 -8.25 -14.64
CA VAL A 125 -6.18 -8.01 -13.19
C VAL A 125 -6.46 -6.53 -12.93
N ASN A 126 -7.37 -6.23 -12.02
CA ASN A 126 -7.73 -4.87 -11.66
C ASN A 126 -6.99 -4.42 -10.41
N ILE A 127 -6.35 -3.25 -10.48
CA ILE A 127 -5.94 -2.49 -9.30
C ILE A 127 -6.97 -1.37 -9.10
N PHE A 128 -7.80 -1.52 -8.08
CA PHE A 128 -8.78 -0.52 -7.68
C PHE A 128 -8.09 0.55 -6.87
N ILE A 129 -8.21 1.80 -7.28
CA ILE A 129 -7.60 2.93 -6.59
C ILE A 129 -8.63 3.94 -6.14
N THR A 130 -8.28 4.62 -5.06
CA THR A 130 -8.98 5.80 -4.58
C THR A 130 -7.97 6.94 -4.47
N TYR A 131 -8.30 8.12 -4.98
CA TYR A 131 -7.37 9.25 -5.04
C TYR A 131 -8.05 10.60 -4.86
N ASN A 132 -7.28 11.61 -4.47
CA ASN A 132 -7.71 13.00 -4.33
C ASN A 132 -7.47 13.78 -5.63
N ASP A 133 -8.53 14.17 -6.33
CA ASP A 133 -8.44 14.88 -7.61
C ASP A 133 -7.98 16.35 -7.50
N GLU A 134 -7.88 16.89 -6.28
CA GLU A 134 -7.25 18.18 -6.00
C GLU A 134 -5.71 18.09 -5.94
N ILE A 135 -5.16 16.90 -5.69
CA ILE A 135 -3.71 16.65 -5.55
C ILE A 135 -3.15 15.98 -6.81
N ILE A 136 -3.83 14.94 -7.31
CA ILE A 136 -3.41 14.18 -8.47
C ILE A 136 -4.48 14.24 -9.57
N GLY A 137 -4.09 14.80 -10.72
CA GLY A 137 -4.98 14.94 -11.87
C GLY A 137 -5.19 13.63 -12.63
N LYS A 138 -6.31 13.56 -13.36
CA LYS A 138 -6.67 12.38 -14.18
C LYS A 138 -5.61 12.02 -15.24
N GLU A 139 -4.87 13.00 -15.76
CA GLU A 139 -3.77 12.76 -16.69
C GLU A 139 -2.71 11.86 -16.07
N LYS A 140 -2.32 12.12 -14.81
CA LYS A 140 -1.35 11.28 -14.10
C LYS A 140 -1.87 9.87 -13.87
N ILE A 141 -3.17 9.71 -13.60
CA ILE A 141 -3.81 8.39 -13.50
C ILE A 141 -3.75 7.64 -14.83
N ASN A 142 -3.94 8.32 -15.96
CA ASN A 142 -3.79 7.71 -17.29
C ASN A 142 -2.34 7.32 -17.60
N GLU A 143 -1.36 8.16 -17.24
CA GLU A 143 0.07 7.81 -17.36
C GLU A 143 0.40 6.54 -16.57
N LEU A 144 -0.11 6.39 -15.35
CA LEU A 144 0.09 5.16 -14.55
C LEU A 144 -0.53 3.93 -15.22
N LYS A 145 -1.70 4.07 -15.85
CA LYS A 145 -2.33 2.98 -16.61
C LYS A 145 -1.47 2.55 -17.79
N GLU A 146 -0.87 3.51 -18.49
CA GLU A 146 0.04 3.23 -19.61
C GLU A 146 1.35 2.61 -19.10
N GLN A 147 1.97 3.20 -18.08
CA GLN A 147 3.21 2.72 -17.46
C GLN A 147 3.08 1.27 -17.00
N PHE A 148 2.03 0.91 -16.26
CA PHE A 148 1.84 -0.44 -15.73
C PHE A 148 1.48 -1.50 -16.80
N ASN A 149 1.17 -1.06 -18.02
CA ASN A 149 0.92 -1.94 -19.17
C ASN A 149 1.99 -1.81 -20.28
N SER A 150 3.04 -1.01 -20.05
CA SER A 150 4.14 -0.85 -20.99
C SER A 150 5.15 -1.96 -20.75
N TYR A 151 5.21 -2.91 -21.69
CA TYR A 151 6.22 -3.96 -21.78
C TYR A 151 7.22 -3.65 -22.90
#